data_AF-A0A966NVB0-F1
#
_entry.id   AF-A0A966NVB0-F1
#
_cell.length_a   1.000
_cell.length_b   1.000
_cell.length_c   1.000
_cell.angle_alpha   90.00
_cell.angle_beta   90.00
_cell.angle_gamma   90.00
#
_symmetry.space_group_name_H-M   'P 1'
#
loop_
_entity.id
_entity.type
_entity.pdbx_description
1 polymer ?
#
loop_
_entity_poly.entity_id
_entity_poly.type
_entity_poly.pdbx_seq_one_letter_code
_entity_poly.pdbx_strand_id
1 'polypeptide(L)'
;MSQDQWTVSVVSTADILDLRMSVLRDGTPSKDPRYPQDDDPDAVHLGIFDADALVATSTWLDRPWPHEESHFAVQLRGMAVAKTHQSRGIGGILLGA
;
A
#
# COMPACT_ATOMS: atom_id res chain seq x y z
N MET A 1 -21.20 -17.21 2.29
CA MET A 1 -20.36 -16.11 2.80
C MET A 1 -20.37 -15.06 1.71
N SER A 2 -21.02 -13.92 1.95
CA SER A 2 -20.98 -12.77 1.04
C SER A 2 -19.50 -12.39 0.88
N GLN A 3 -18.98 -12.37 -0.35
CA GLN A 3 -17.71 -11.69 -0.59
C GLN A 3 -18.02 -10.21 -0.44
N ASP A 4 -17.52 -9.58 0.63
CA ASP A 4 -17.51 -8.13 0.73
C ASP A 4 -16.83 -7.60 -0.53
N GLN A 5 -17.57 -6.85 -1.35
CA GLN A 5 -17.07 -6.36 -2.64
C GLN A 5 -16.16 -5.16 -2.38
N TRP A 6 -14.88 -5.42 -2.13
CA TRP A 6 -13.87 -4.38 -2.01
C TRP A 6 -13.53 -3.80 -3.38
N THR A 7 -13.45 -2.47 -3.47
CA THR A 7 -13.06 -1.78 -4.70
C THR A 7 -11.67 -1.17 -4.50
N VAL A 8 -10.78 -1.41 -5.45
CA VAL A 8 -9.45 -0.81 -5.49
C VAL A 8 -9.51 0.53 -6.22
N SER A 9 -8.88 1.55 -5.65
CA SER A 9 -8.77 2.88 -6.23
C SER A 9 -7.32 3.35 -6.19
N VAL A 10 -6.92 4.18 -7.16
CA VAL A 10 -5.68 4.96 -7.06
C VAL A 10 -5.90 6.05 -6.01
N VAL A 11 -4.93 6.22 -5.11
CA VAL A 11 -5.00 7.17 -3.99
C VAL A 11 -3.77 8.05 -3.97
N SER A 12 -3.82 9.16 -3.24
CA SER A 12 -2.66 10.04 -3.07
C SER A 12 -1.73 9.51 -1.98
N THR A 13 -0.49 10.01 -1.97
CA THR A 13 0.44 9.77 -0.87
C THR A 13 -0.15 10.21 0.47
N ALA A 14 -0.92 11.30 0.51
CA ALA A 14 -1.51 11.81 1.76
C ALA A 14 -2.51 10.81 2.36
N ASP A 15 -3.31 10.14 1.52
CA ASP A 15 -4.35 9.20 1.95
C ASP A 15 -3.76 7.99 2.68
N ILE A 16 -2.55 7.56 2.30
CA ILE A 16 -1.96 6.30 2.77
C ILE A 16 -1.12 6.45 4.05
N LEU A 17 -0.75 7.67 4.44
CA LEU A 17 0.19 7.90 5.55
C LEU A 17 -0.37 7.44 6.89
N ASP A 18 -1.63 7.76 7.18
CA ASP A 18 -2.25 7.43 8.47
C ASP A 18 -2.39 5.91 8.64
N LEU A 19 -2.76 5.20 7.57
CA LEU A 19 -2.84 3.75 7.59
C LEU A 19 -1.45 3.12 7.76
N ARG A 20 -0.44 3.59 7.02
CA ARG A 20 0.94 3.10 7.17
C ARG A 20 1.50 3.38 8.56
N MET A 21 1.18 4.54 9.14
CA MET A 21 1.58 4.88 10.50
C MET A 21 0.97 3.91 11.52
N SER A 22 -0.34 3.66 11.43
CA SER A 22 -1.04 2.79 12.37
C SER A 22 -0.71 1.30 12.21
N VAL A 23 -0.20 0.86 11.05
CA VAL A 23 0.10 -0.55 10.77
C VAL A 23 1.60 -0.85 10.73
N LEU A 24 2.38 -0.12 9.93
CA LEU A 24 3.79 -0.42 9.67
C LEU A 24 4.74 0.19 10.70
N ARG A 25 4.27 1.19 11.45
CA ARG A 25 5.05 1.86 12.51
C ARG A 25 4.57 1.50 13.91
N ASP A 26 3.50 0.73 14.03
CA ASP A 26 3.04 0.25 15.33
C ASP A 26 4.13 -0.57 16.04
N GLY A 27 4.41 -0.20 17.29
CA GLY A 27 5.49 -0.80 18.08
C GLY A 27 6.91 -0.46 17.63
N THR A 28 7.11 0.41 16.64
CA THR A 28 8.44 0.87 16.21
C THR A 28 8.76 2.26 16.77
N PRO A 29 10.04 2.62 17.01
CA PRO A 29 10.41 3.97 17.42
C PRO A 29 10.18 5.04 16.33
N SER A 30 10.11 4.62 15.06
CA SER A 30 9.93 5.53 13.94
C SER A 30 8.49 6.07 13.92
N LYS A 31 8.37 7.38 13.71
CA LYS A 31 7.08 8.06 13.52
C LYS A 31 6.89 8.57 12.09
N ASP A 32 7.73 8.11 11.17
CA ASP A 32 7.66 8.51 9.77
C ASP A 32 7.11 7.36 8.91
N PRO A 33 5.86 7.47 8.43
CA PRO A 33 5.27 6.50 7.52
C PRO A 33 5.67 6.71 6.06
N ARG A 34 6.39 7.80 5.73
CA ARG A 34 6.79 8.12 4.35
C ARG A 34 7.97 7.27 3.90
N TYR A 35 7.99 7.02 2.60
CA TYR A 35 9.18 6.63 1.87
C TYR A 35 9.56 7.77 0.93
N PRO A 36 10.87 8.03 0.71
CA PRO A 36 11.31 9.07 -0.23
C PRO A 36 10.68 8.93 -1.63
N GLN A 37 10.45 7.69 -2.06
CA GLN A 37 9.90 7.32 -3.36
C GLN A 37 8.39 7.54 -3.49
N ASP A 38 7.68 7.89 -2.40
CA ASP A 38 6.25 8.16 -2.50
C ASP A 38 5.95 9.41 -3.35
N ASP A 39 6.93 10.32 -3.47
CA ASP A 39 6.82 11.54 -4.28
C ASP A 39 7.38 11.37 -5.70
N ASP A 40 7.82 10.15 -6.07
CA ASP A 40 8.29 9.88 -7.42
C ASP A 40 7.11 9.98 -8.41
N PRO A 41 7.29 10.60 -9.59
CA PRO A 41 6.19 10.83 -10.53
C PRO A 41 5.61 9.54 -11.13
N ASP A 42 6.34 8.43 -11.00
CA ASP A 42 5.95 7.08 -11.43
C ASP A 42 5.37 6.23 -10.29
N ALA A 43 5.27 6.76 -9.07
CA ALA A 43 4.72 6.03 -7.95
C ALA A 43 3.20 5.87 -8.07
N VAL A 44 2.74 4.62 -8.03
CA VAL A 44 1.31 4.31 -8.02
C VAL A 44 0.92 3.79 -6.65
N HIS A 45 0.07 4.53 -5.94
CA HIS A 45 -0.53 4.10 -4.69
C HIS A 45 -1.93 3.55 -4.95
N LEU A 46 -2.19 2.33 -4.47
CA LEU A 46 -3.51 1.74 -4.48
C LEU A 46 -4.08 1.73 -3.06
N GLY A 47 -5.40 1.86 -2.98
CA GLY A 47 -6.15 1.92 -1.74
C GLY A 47 -7.48 1.17 -1.83
N ILE A 48 -7.93 0.65 -0.69
CA ILE A 48 -9.29 0.15 -0.51
C ILE A 48 -9.91 0.91 0.67
N PHE A 49 -11.10 1.46 0.44
CA PHE A 49 -11.87 2.17 1.45
C PHE A 49 -12.98 1.27 2.00
N ASP A 50 -13.23 1.42 3.31
CA ASP A 50 -14.45 0.96 3.99
C ASP A 50 -15.17 2.21 4.49
N ALA A 51 -16.29 2.56 3.84
CA ALA A 51 -16.88 3.89 3.90
C ALA A 51 -15.84 4.98 3.57
N ASP A 52 -15.57 5.91 4.50
CA ASP A 52 -14.62 7.01 4.31
C ASP A 52 -13.21 6.69 4.84
N ALA A 53 -13.00 5.50 5.40
CA ALA A 53 -11.73 5.11 5.99
C ALA A 53 -10.90 4.26 5.02
N LEU A 54 -9.65 4.66 4.78
CA LEU A 54 -8.71 3.82 4.06
C LEU A 54 -8.29 2.63 4.94
N VAL A 55 -8.65 1.41 4.52
CA VAL A 55 -8.41 0.18 5.30
C VAL A 55 -7.32 -0.70 4.73
N ALA A 56 -6.93 -0.49 3.48
CA ALA A 56 -5.77 -1.15 2.89
C ALA A 56 -5.05 -0.25 1.88
N THR A 57 -3.74 -0.44 1.75
CA THR A 57 -2.93 0.26 0.76
C THR A 57 -1.77 -0.60 0.26
N SER A 58 -1.33 -0.33 -0.97
CA SER A 58 -0.06 -0.79 -1.55
C SER A 58 0.55 0.32 -2.41
N THR A 59 1.86 0.26 -2.65
CA THR A 59 2.56 1.19 -3.53
C THR A 59 3.47 0.43 -4.47
N TRP A 60 3.43 0.80 -5.75
CA TRP A 60 4.09 0.11 -6.83
C TRP A 60 5.01 1.09 -7.54
N LEU A 61 6.25 0.66 -7.74
CA LEU A 61 7.33 1.47 -8.33
C LEU A 61 8.04 0.65 -9.40
N ASP A 62 8.23 1.20 -10.59
CA ASP A 62 9.10 0.59 -11.60
C ASP A 62 10.56 0.89 -11.25
N ARG A 63 11.35 -0.14 -10.96
CA ARG A 63 12.74 0.04 -10.48
C ARG A 63 13.69 -0.92 -11.20
N PRO A 64 14.96 -0.53 -11.41
CA PRO A 64 15.99 -1.46 -11.84
C PRO A 64 16.07 -2.65 -10.87
N TRP A 65 16.25 -3.85 -11.42
CA TRP A 65 16.45 -5.05 -10.63
C TRP A 65 17.78 -4.94 -9.86
N PRO A 66 17.81 -5.15 -8.53
CA PRO A 66 19.01 -4.88 -7.73
C PRO A 66 20.28 -5.67 -8.13
N HIS A 67 20.11 -6.77 -8.86
CA HIS A 67 21.21 -7.62 -9.31
C HIS A 67 21.54 -7.45 -10.80
N GLU A 68 20.72 -6.70 -11.54
CA GLU A 68 20.92 -6.44 -12.97
C GLU A 68 20.20 -5.14 -13.38
N GLU A 69 20.88 -4.01 -13.27
CA GLU A 69 20.29 -2.68 -13.44
C GLU A 69 19.74 -2.41 -14.86
N SER A 70 20.15 -3.20 -15.86
CA SER A 70 19.60 -3.12 -17.22
C SER A 70 18.19 -3.71 -17.35
N HIS A 71 17.70 -4.44 -16.34
CA HIS A 71 16.35 -4.98 -16.30
C HIS A 71 15.49 -4.21 -15.30
N PHE A 72 14.28 -3.84 -15.69
CA PHE A 72 13.31 -3.24 -14.79
C PHE A 72 12.39 -4.32 -14.20
N ALA A 73 12.02 -4.11 -12.94
CA ALA A 73 11.08 -4.91 -12.19
C ALA A 73 10.12 -4.00 -11.42
N VAL A 74 8.99 -4.56 -10.99
CA VAL A 74 8.03 -3.84 -10.16
C VAL A 74 8.35 -4.08 -8.69
N GLN A 75 8.62 -3.00 -7.96
CA GLN A 75 8.81 -3.03 -6.51
C GLN A 75 7.47 -2.70 -5.81
N LEU A 76 6.98 -3.66 -5.03
CA LEU A 76 5.93 -3.44 -4.06
C LEU A 76 6.51 -2.84 -2.77
N ARG A 77 5.88 -1.80 -2.25
CA ARG A 77 6.24 -1.17 -0.97
C ARG A 77 5.02 -0.68 -0.21
N GLY A 78 5.20 -0.48 1.11
CA GLY A 78 4.20 0.19 1.94
C GLY A 78 2.87 -0.54 2.01
N MET A 79 2.85 -1.85 1.76
CA MET A 79 1.64 -2.65 1.80
C MET A 79 1.13 -2.80 3.23
N ALA A 80 -0.10 -2.39 3.49
CA ALA A 80 -0.72 -2.45 4.80
C ALA A 80 -2.21 -2.75 4.69
N VAL A 81 -2.74 -3.50 5.66
CA VAL A 81 -4.17 -3.68 5.89
C VAL A 81 -4.44 -3.38 7.36
N ALA A 82 -5.45 -2.56 7.64
CA ALA A 82 -5.86 -2.20 8.99
C ALA A 82 -6.11 -3.45 9.83
N LYS A 83 -5.65 -3.47 11.10
CA LYS A 83 -5.70 -4.67 11.96
C LYS A 83 -7.10 -5.28 12.09
N THR A 84 -8.12 -4.43 12.11
CA THR A 84 -9.55 -4.82 12.17
C THR A 84 -10.07 -5.49 10.89
N HIS A 85 -9.32 -5.38 9.80
CA HIS A 85 -9.68 -5.82 8.44
C HIS A 85 -8.73 -6.90 7.89
N GLN A 86 -7.71 -7.30 8.66
CA GLN A 86 -6.78 -8.39 8.31
C GLN A 86 -7.49 -9.76 8.28
N SER A 87 -6.86 -10.73 7.62
CA SER A 87 -7.36 -12.11 7.45
C SER A 87 -8.70 -12.23 6.69
N ARG A 88 -9.07 -11.20 5.91
CA ARG A 88 -10.28 -11.17 5.07
C ARG A 88 -9.99 -11.24 3.56
N GLY A 89 -8.74 -11.44 3.16
CA GLY A 89 -8.33 -11.49 1.75
C GLY A 89 -8.09 -10.13 1.08
N ILE A 90 -8.33 -9.02 1.76
CA ILE A 90 -8.22 -7.64 1.22
C ILE A 90 -6.83 -7.34 0.63
N GLY A 91 -5.76 -7.80 1.29
CA GLY A 91 -4.41 -7.65 0.75
C GLY A 91 -4.21 -8.37 -0.60
N GLY A 92 -4.84 -9.53 -0.79
CA GLY A 92 -4.81 -10.24 -2.07
C GLY A 92 -5.54 -9.50 -3.18
N ILE A 93 -6.59 -8.75 -2.84
CA ILE A 93 -7.32 -7.91 -3.80
C ILE A 93 -6.42 -6.79 -4.34
N LEU A 94 -5.62 -6.15 -3.48
CA LEU A 94 -4.62 -5.17 -3.92
C LEU A 94 -3.54 -5.76 -4.83
N LEU A 95 -3.14 -7.01 -4.61
CA LEU A 95 -2.12 -7.69 -5.41
C LEU A 95 -2.63 -8.16 -6.77
N GLY A 96 -3.94 -8.37 -6.91
CA GLY A 96 -4.58 -8.81 -8.15
C GLY A 96 -5.15 -7.68 -9.01
N ALA A 97 -4.97 -6.42 -8.58
CA ALA A 97 -5.47 -5.23 -9.26
C ALA A 97 -4.59 -4.82 -10.46
#